data_AF-A0A3D2GN86-F1
#
_entry.id   AF-A0A3D2GN86-F1
#
_cell.length_a   1.000
_cell.length_b   1.000
_cell.length_c   1.000
_cell.angle_alpha   90.00
_cell.angle_beta   90.00
_cell.angle_gamma   90.00
#
_symmetry.space_group_name_H-M   'P 1'
#
loop_
_entity.id
_entity.type
_entity.pdbx_description
1 polymer ?
#
loop_
_entity_poly.entity_id
_entity_poly.type
_entity_poly.pdbx_seq_one_letter_code
_entity_poly.pdbx_strand_id
1 'polypeptide(L)'
;MAFTATEAERGSHMAHWIGVNLLAQIVKWTLFLVVVREIMRIMEHGRYFSRFVQVFNWMLVVRMMVVLLPLFLNLIGLVTLDAARIAVITVSWMLLVYQWFGYRTALQIHWSLALALIVLETILSIMIGGFALGALRQGGG
;
A
#
# COMPACT_ATOMS: atom_id res chain seq x y z
N MET A 1 -39.70 9.93 -1.64
CA MET A 1 -39.28 8.71 -2.36
C MET A 1 -38.05 8.92 -3.28
N ALA A 2 -37.78 10.11 -3.84
CA ALA A 2 -36.55 10.35 -4.60
C ALA A 2 -35.26 10.46 -3.75
N PHE A 3 -35.39 10.89 -2.48
CA PHE A 3 -34.26 11.06 -1.55
C PHE A 3 -33.65 9.71 -1.09
N THR A 4 -34.45 8.64 -1.03
CA THR A 4 -34.01 7.31 -0.58
C THR A 4 -33.36 6.48 -1.68
N ALA A 5 -33.74 6.70 -2.94
CA ALA A 5 -33.15 5.99 -4.09
C ALA A 5 -31.70 6.44 -4.36
N THR A 6 -31.45 7.75 -4.26
CA THR A 6 -30.12 8.34 -4.44
C THR A 6 -29.13 7.95 -3.33
N GLU A 7 -29.61 7.75 -2.10
CA GLU A 7 -28.78 7.23 -1.00
C GLU A 7 -28.46 5.75 -1.16
N ALA A 8 -29.40 4.93 -1.63
CA ALA A 8 -29.20 3.51 -1.89
C ALA A 8 -28.20 3.28 -3.04
N GLU A 9 -28.33 4.04 -4.14
CA GLU A 9 -27.37 4.02 -5.25
C GLU A 9 -25.99 4.50 -4.80
N ARG A 10 -25.90 5.59 -4.02
CA ARG A 10 -24.61 6.04 -3.48
C ARG A 10 -23.96 4.97 -2.59
N GLY A 11 -24.76 4.27 -1.79
CA GLY A 11 -24.31 3.17 -0.93
C GLY A 11 -23.76 1.98 -1.72
N SER A 12 -24.42 1.57 -2.81
CA SER A 12 -23.96 0.46 -3.65
C SER A 12 -22.67 0.80 -4.40
N HIS A 13 -22.55 2.01 -4.94
CA HIS A 13 -21.32 2.50 -5.59
C HIS A 13 -20.16 2.59 -4.59
N MET A 14 -20.39 3.07 -3.36
CA MET A 14 -19.38 3.09 -2.30
C MET A 14 -18.94 1.68 -1.91
N ALA A 15 -19.87 0.74 -1.72
CA ALA A 15 -19.56 -0.63 -1.38
C ALA A 15 -18.73 -1.32 -2.47
N HIS A 16 -19.09 -1.12 -3.73
CA HIS A 16 -18.31 -1.61 -4.88
C HIS A 16 -16.90 -1.00 -4.89
N TRP A 17 -16.78 0.31 -4.72
CA TRP A 17 -15.50 1.00 -4.67
C TRP A 17 -14.59 0.49 -3.54
N ILE A 18 -15.15 0.32 -2.34
CA ILE A 18 -14.43 -0.23 -1.19
C ILE A 18 -13.99 -1.66 -1.47
N GLY A 19 -14.90 -2.51 -1.98
CA GLY A 19 -14.61 -3.91 -2.29
C GLY A 19 -13.46 -4.08 -3.27
N VAL A 20 -13.51 -3.36 -4.40
CA VAL A 20 -12.45 -3.40 -5.42
C VAL A 20 -11.12 -2.90 -4.86
N ASN A 21 -11.12 -1.81 -4.09
CA ASN A 21 -9.87 -1.29 -3.51
C ASN A 21 -9.28 -2.23 -2.46
N LEU A 22 -10.09 -2.81 -1.57
CA LEU A 22 -9.62 -3.78 -0.58
C LEU A 22 -8.99 -5.00 -1.25
N LEU A 23 -9.65 -5.56 -2.26
CA LEU A 23 -9.12 -6.67 -3.05
C LEU A 23 -7.81 -6.30 -3.74
N ALA A 24 -7.75 -5.11 -4.35
CA ALA A 24 -6.53 -4.62 -4.98
C ALA A 24 -5.37 -4.52 -3.98
N GLN A 25 -5.61 -4.07 -2.75
CA GLN A 25 -4.57 -3.99 -1.72
C GLN A 25 -4.09 -5.37 -1.27
N ILE A 26 -5.01 -6.33 -1.06
CA ILE A 26 -4.66 -7.72 -0.73
C ILE A 26 -3.81 -8.34 -1.84
N VAL A 27 -4.20 -8.14 -3.10
CA VAL A 27 -3.46 -8.65 -4.26
C VAL A 27 -2.07 -8.04 -4.35
N LYS A 28 -1.91 -6.71 -4.17
CA LYS A 28 -0.60 -6.05 -4.21
C LYS A 28 0.38 -6.67 -3.23
N TRP A 29 -0.01 -6.79 -1.96
CA TRP A 29 0.89 -7.28 -0.92
C TRP A 29 1.16 -8.78 -1.07
N THR A 30 0.15 -9.58 -1.42
CA THR A 30 0.31 -11.01 -1.63
C THR A 30 1.21 -11.30 -2.84
N LEU A 31 0.98 -10.61 -3.96
CA LEU A 31 1.80 -10.74 -5.17
C LEU A 31 3.25 -10.35 -4.89
N PHE A 32 3.47 -9.24 -4.19
CA PHE A 32 4.81 -8.82 -3.80
C PHE A 32 5.52 -9.87 -2.93
N LEU A 33 4.84 -10.44 -1.91
CA LEU A 33 5.41 -11.50 -1.08
C LEU A 33 5.76 -12.76 -1.88
N VAL A 34 4.90 -13.18 -2.82
CA VAL A 34 5.16 -14.32 -3.70
C VAL A 34 6.41 -14.06 -4.56
N VAL A 35 6.51 -12.88 -5.15
CA VAL A 35 7.65 -12.49 -5.98
C VAL A 35 8.94 -12.47 -5.17
N VAL A 36 8.93 -11.87 -3.97
CA VAL A 36 10.10 -11.87 -3.07
C VAL A 36 10.48 -13.29 -2.67
N ARG A 37 9.52 -14.17 -2.37
CA ARG A 37 9.79 -15.57 -2.04
C ARG A 37 10.59 -16.26 -3.14
N GLU A 38 10.17 -16.11 -4.39
CA GLU A 38 10.86 -16.72 -5.53
C GLU A 38 12.25 -16.13 -5.76
N ILE A 39 12.40 -14.81 -5.68
CA ILE A 39 13.73 -14.17 -5.77
C ILE A 39 14.64 -14.72 -4.67
N MET A 40 14.17 -14.78 -3.42
CA MET A 40 14.97 -15.28 -2.30
C MET A 40 15.28 -16.77 -2.42
N ARG A 41 14.39 -17.57 -3.04
CA ARG A 41 14.64 -18.98 -3.33
C ARG A 41 15.76 -19.15 -4.36
N ILE A 42 15.73 -18.38 -5.44
CA ILE A 42 16.76 -18.39 -6.49
C ILE A 42 18.12 -17.97 -5.92
N MET A 43 18.12 -17.02 -4.98
CA MET A 43 19.33 -16.54 -4.31
C MET A 43 19.82 -17.44 -3.16
N GLU A 44 19.18 -18.59 -2.90
CA GLU A 44 19.48 -19.46 -1.74
C GLU A 44 19.34 -18.75 -0.36
N HIS A 45 18.60 -17.63 -0.31
CA HIS A 45 18.34 -16.82 0.88
C HIS A 45 16.95 -17.09 1.50
N GLY A 46 16.27 -18.17 1.08
CA GLY A 46 14.91 -18.50 1.49
C GLY A 46 14.68 -18.59 3.00
N ARG A 47 15.72 -18.89 3.79
CA ARG A 47 15.67 -18.94 5.27
C ARG A 47 15.23 -17.63 5.92
N TYR A 48 15.45 -16.49 5.27
CA TYR A 48 15.09 -15.17 5.79
C TYR A 48 13.66 -14.75 5.44
N PHE A 49 12.96 -15.51 4.59
CA PHE A 49 11.63 -15.14 4.10
C PHE A 49 10.59 -15.00 5.23
N SER A 50 10.60 -15.91 6.21
CA SER A 50 9.67 -15.84 7.34
C SER A 50 9.87 -14.57 8.18
N ARG A 51 11.14 -14.21 8.45
CA ARG A 51 11.48 -12.95 9.14
C ARG A 51 11.03 -11.73 8.32
N PHE A 52 11.24 -11.78 7.02
CA PHE A 52 10.79 -10.72 6.11
C PHE A 52 9.28 -10.51 6.15
N VAL A 53 8.47 -11.58 6.11
CA VAL A 53 7.01 -11.46 6.19
C VAL A 53 6.57 -10.75 7.48
N GLN A 54 7.18 -11.08 8.62
CA GLN A 54 6.88 -10.42 9.90
C GLN A 54 7.21 -8.92 9.86
N VAL A 55 8.41 -8.58 9.38
CA VAL A 55 8.84 -7.18 9.24
C VAL A 55 7.95 -6.43 8.26
N PHE A 56 7.64 -7.02 7.11
CA PHE A 56 6.77 -6.44 6.09
C PHE A 56 5.38 -6.12 6.64
N ASN A 57 4.76 -7.06 7.37
CA ASN A 57 3.45 -6.83 7.98
C ASN A 57 3.47 -5.68 8.99
N TRP A 58 4.48 -5.62 9.85
CA TRP A 58 4.63 -4.49 10.78
C TRP A 58 4.90 -3.16 10.07
N MET A 59 5.63 -3.19 8.96
CA MET A 59 5.85 -2.00 8.13
C MET A 59 4.56 -1.47 7.52
N LEU A 60 3.63 -2.35 7.12
CA LEU A 60 2.32 -1.94 6.62
C LEU A 60 1.51 -1.23 7.71
N VAL A 61 1.51 -1.76 8.94
CA VAL A 61 0.84 -1.12 10.09
C VAL A 61 1.44 0.26 10.37
N VAL A 62 2.76 0.35 10.48
CA VAL A 62 3.46 1.62 10.72
C VAL A 62 3.18 2.61 9.59
N ARG A 63 3.29 2.19 8.33
CA ARG A 63 2.97 3.04 7.16
C ARG A 63 1.56 3.60 7.27
N MET A 64 0.58 2.75 7.58
CA MET A 64 -0.81 3.19 7.68
C MET A 64 -1.02 4.19 8.83
N MET A 65 -0.46 3.93 10.01
CA MET A 65 -0.58 4.85 11.14
C MET A 65 0.07 6.21 10.85
N VAL A 66 1.29 6.22 10.33
CA VAL A 66 2.05 7.47 10.14
C VAL A 66 1.49 8.29 8.96
N VAL A 67 1.02 7.64 7.88
CA VAL A 67 0.40 8.34 6.73
C VAL A 67 -0.98 8.93 7.08
N LEU A 68 -1.78 8.24 7.89
CA LEU A 68 -3.11 8.73 8.26
C LEU A 68 -3.06 9.88 9.28
N LEU A 69 -1.99 9.97 10.09
CA LEU A 69 -1.90 10.97 11.15
C LEU A 69 -2.04 12.42 10.64
N PRO A 70 -1.31 12.91 9.62
CA PRO A 70 -1.50 14.28 9.12
C PRO A 70 -2.92 14.57 8.61
N LEU A 71 -3.57 13.57 7.99
CA LEU A 71 -4.94 13.70 7.50
C LEU A 71 -5.93 13.78 8.66
N PHE A 72 -5.70 12.99 9.71
CA PHE A 72 -6.50 13.06 10.94
C PHE A 72 -6.34 14.41 11.64
N LEU A 73 -5.13 14.95 11.73
CA LEU A 73 -4.89 16.28 12.31
C LEU A 73 -5.60 17.39 11.52
N ASN A 74 -5.68 17.26 10.19
CA ASN A 74 -6.46 18.17 9.37
C ASN A 74 -7.96 18.02 9.61
N LEU A 75 -8.46 16.79 9.71
CA LEU A 75 -9.87 16.49 9.94
C LEU A 75 -10.40 17.14 11.24
N ILE A 76 -9.58 17.16 12.30
CA ILE A 76 -9.95 17.79 13.58
C ILE A 76 -9.65 19.30 13.62
N GLY A 77 -9.20 19.89 12.51
CA GLY A 77 -8.92 21.32 12.40
C GLY A 77 -7.61 21.80 13.03
N LEU A 78 -6.70 20.90 13.41
CA LEU A 78 -5.43 21.28 14.04
C LEU A 78 -4.39 21.79 13.03
N VAL A 79 -4.48 21.34 11.78
CA VAL A 79 -3.58 21.77 10.69
C VAL A 79 -4.37 22.08 9.41
N THR A 80 -3.84 22.95 8.57
CA THR A 80 -4.42 23.23 7.24
C THR A 80 -4.25 22.04 6.30
N LEU A 81 -5.07 21.99 5.25
CA LEU A 81 -5.01 20.92 4.25
C LEU A 81 -3.66 20.89 3.52
N ASP A 82 -3.09 22.06 3.22
CA ASP A 82 -1.79 22.16 2.56
C ASP A 82 -0.65 21.67 3.47
N ALA A 83 -0.69 22.00 4.76
CA ALA A 83 0.27 21.47 5.73
C ALA A 83 0.18 19.94 5.85
N ALA A 84 -1.04 19.39 5.89
CA ALA A 84 -1.24 17.94 5.92
C ALA A 84 -0.73 17.25 4.64
N ARG A 85 -0.96 17.83 3.46
CA ARG A 85 -0.44 17.30 2.18
C ARG A 85 1.08 17.27 2.15
N ILE A 86 1.72 18.37 2.55
CA ILE A 86 3.19 18.44 2.64
C ILE A 86 3.69 17.36 3.61
N ALA A 87 3.07 17.24 4.80
CA ALA A 87 3.44 16.24 5.79
C ALA A 87 3.28 14.80 5.27
N VAL A 88 2.21 14.47 4.55
CA VAL A 88 2.03 13.15 3.90
C VAL A 88 3.15 12.86 2.91
N ILE A 89 3.54 13.84 2.09
CA ILE A 89 4.64 13.68 1.12
C ILE A 89 5.95 13.45 1.86
N THR A 90 6.27 14.27 2.86
CA THR A 90 7.50 14.15 3.66
C THR A 90 7.57 12.79 4.35
N VAL A 91 6.50 12.38 5.03
CA VAL A 91 6.39 11.07 5.69
C VAL A 91 6.54 9.93 4.69
N SER A 92 5.95 10.05 3.50
CA SER A 92 6.06 9.02 2.46
C SER A 92 7.51 8.80 2.04
N TRP A 93 8.29 9.88 1.87
CA TRP A 93 9.73 9.79 1.61
C TRP A 93 10.49 9.11 2.76
N MET A 94 10.19 9.48 4.00
CA MET A 94 10.80 8.84 5.18
C MET A 94 10.45 7.34 5.25
N LEU A 95 9.22 6.97 4.90
CA LEU A 95 8.77 5.59 4.87
C LEU A 95 9.44 4.76 3.78
N LEU A 96 9.82 5.35 2.64
CA LEU A 96 10.64 4.67 1.63
C LEU A 96 12.03 4.33 2.18
N VAL A 97 12.65 5.25 2.92
CA VAL A 97 13.95 4.99 3.59
C VAL A 97 13.80 3.92 4.66
N TYR A 98 12.75 3.99 5.47
CA TYR A 98 12.44 2.99 6.49
C TYR A 98 12.21 1.60 5.87
N GLN A 99 11.45 1.53 4.78
CA GLN A 99 11.19 0.30 4.05
C GLN A 99 12.47 -0.29 3.46
N TRP A 100 13.32 0.54 2.86
CA TRP A 100 14.61 0.11 2.31
C TRP A 100 15.48 -0.51 3.39
N PHE A 101 15.60 0.17 4.53
CA PHE A 101 16.33 -0.35 5.69
C PHE A 101 15.72 -1.67 6.20
N GLY A 102 14.40 -1.73 6.25
CA GLY A 102 13.63 -2.91 6.59
C GLY A 102 13.94 -4.14 5.74
N TYR A 103 13.86 -3.97 4.42
CA TYR A 103 14.08 -5.05 3.47
C TYR A 103 15.50 -5.55 3.56
N ARG A 104 16.46 -4.62 3.63
CA ARG A 104 17.87 -4.93 3.80
C ARG A 104 18.13 -5.75 5.07
N THR A 105 17.60 -5.31 6.21
CA THR A 105 17.87 -5.94 7.51
C THR A 105 17.13 -7.26 7.71
N ALA A 106 15.90 -7.37 7.17
CA ALA A 106 15.10 -8.57 7.30
C ALA A 106 15.60 -9.71 6.41
N LEU A 107 16.01 -9.39 5.17
CA LEU A 107 16.50 -10.37 4.20
C LEU A 107 18.02 -10.56 4.24
N GLN A 108 18.75 -9.72 4.99
CA GLN A 108 20.22 -9.71 5.04
C GLN A 108 20.88 -9.54 3.67
N ILE A 109 20.31 -8.64 2.84
CA ILE A 109 20.74 -8.41 1.45
C ILE A 109 21.56 -7.12 1.30
N HIS A 110 22.21 -6.99 0.14
CA HIS A 110 22.90 -5.76 -0.25
C HIS A 110 21.93 -4.60 -0.47
N TRP A 111 22.41 -3.35 -0.30
CA TRP A 111 21.57 -2.16 -0.37
C TRP A 111 20.88 -1.95 -1.72
N SER A 112 21.57 -2.31 -2.81
CA SER A 112 21.06 -2.16 -4.18
C SER A 112 19.88 -3.10 -4.43
N LEU A 113 19.94 -4.33 -3.91
CA LEU A 113 18.83 -5.28 -4.06
C LEU A 113 17.60 -4.84 -3.26
N ALA A 114 17.78 -4.29 -2.05
CA ALA A 114 16.68 -3.73 -1.28
C ALA A 114 15.96 -2.59 -2.04
N LEU A 115 16.71 -1.72 -2.73
CA LEU A 115 16.13 -0.69 -3.61
C LEU A 115 15.39 -1.32 -4.80
N ALA A 116 15.98 -2.33 -5.45
CA ALA A 116 15.33 -3.02 -6.56
C ALA A 116 13.99 -3.65 -6.15
N LEU A 117 13.90 -4.21 -4.93
CA LEU A 117 12.65 -4.75 -4.39
C LEU A 117 11.58 -3.65 -4.17
N ILE A 118 11.98 -2.45 -3.74
CA ILE A 118 11.04 -1.31 -3.59
C ILE A 118 10.53 -0.83 -4.94
N VAL A 119 11.43 -0.74 -5.94
CA VAL A 119 11.04 -0.38 -7.31
C VAL A 119 10.07 -1.42 -7.87
N LEU A 120 10.37 -2.71 -7.68
CA LEU A 120 9.50 -3.81 -8.08
C LEU A 120 8.13 -3.73 -7.40
N GLU A 121 8.08 -3.52 -6.09
CA GLU A 121 6.83 -3.32 -5.35
C GLU A 121 6.02 -2.14 -5.89
N THR A 122 6.69 -1.04 -6.24
CA THR A 122 6.07 0.16 -6.79
C THR A 122 5.46 -0.13 -8.16
N ILE A 123 6.19 -0.80 -9.04
CA ILE A 123 5.69 -1.21 -10.37
C ILE A 123 4.46 -2.12 -10.22
N LEU A 124 4.56 -3.15 -9.38
CA LEU A 124 3.43 -4.06 -9.10
C LEU A 124 2.23 -3.29 -8.56
N SER A 125 2.45 -2.34 -7.65
CA SER A 125 1.40 -1.52 -7.06
C SER A 125 0.70 -0.62 -8.10
N ILE A 126 1.45 -0.03 -9.03
CA ILE A 126 0.91 0.78 -10.13
C ILE A 126 0.09 -0.09 -11.08
N MET A 127 0.61 -1.25 -11.48
CA MET A 127 -0.07 -2.18 -12.38
C MET A 127 -1.42 -2.65 -11.79
N ILE A 128 -1.41 -3.14 -10.55
CA ILE A 128 -2.64 -3.57 -9.87
C ILE A 128 -3.60 -2.39 -9.64
N GLY A 129 -3.08 -1.20 -9.37
CA GLY A 129 -3.91 0.02 -9.29
C GLY A 129 -4.62 0.34 -10.61
N GLY A 130 -3.93 0.18 -11.74
CA GLY A 130 -4.51 0.31 -13.07
C GLY A 130 -5.63 -0.70 -13.34
N PHE A 131 -5.42 -1.97 -12.98
CA PHE A 131 -6.46 -3.00 -13.08
C PHE A 131 -7.68 -2.70 -12.21
N ALA A 132 -7.46 -2.27 -10.96
CA ALA A 132 -8.55 -1.89 -10.05
C ALA A 132 -9.38 -0.73 -10.60
N LEU A 133 -8.73 0.29 -11.16
CA LEU A 133 -9.41 1.41 -11.80
C LEU A 133 -10.21 0.96 -13.04
N GLY A 134 -9.66 0.04 -13.83
CA GLY A 134 -10.36 -0.57 -14.96
C GLY A 134 -11.62 -1.31 -14.54
N ALA A 135 -11.54 -2.11 -13.47
CA ALA A 135 -12.69 -2.84 -12.92
C ALA A 135 -13.80 -1.88 -12.44
N LEU A 136 -13.43 -0.79 -11.77
CA LEU A 136 -14.38 0.25 -11.33
C LEU A 136 -15.10 0.93 -12.50
N ARG A 137 -14.42 1.12 -13.63
CA ARG A 137 -15.03 1.73 -14.84
C ARG A 137 -16.02 0.80 -15.53
N GLN A 138 -15.82 -0.52 -15.44
CA GLN A 138 -16.70 -1.51 -16.07
C GLN A 138 -17.94 -1.84 -15.21
N GLY A 139 -17.85 -1.70 -13.88
CA GLY A 139 -18.95 -1.94 -12.95
C GLY A 139 -19.90 -0.75 -12.71
N GLY A 140 -19.67 0.40 -13.35
CA GLY A 140 -20.45 1.63 -13.19
C GLY A 140 -21.38 1.97 -14.36
N GLY A 141 -21.76 0.99 -15.17
CA GLY A 141 -22.76 1.11 -16.25
C GLY A 141 -24.16 0.74 -15.82
#